data_AF-A0A3A0CRL2-F1
#
_entry.id   AF-A0A3A0CRL2-F1
#
_cell.length_a   1.000
_cell.length_b   1.000
_cell.length_c   1.000
_cell.angle_alpha   90.00
_cell.angle_beta   90.00
_cell.angle_gamma   90.00
#
_symmetry.space_group_name_H-M   'P 1'
#
loop_
_entity.id
_entity.type
_entity.pdbx_description
1 polymer ?
#
loop_
_entity_poly.entity_id
_entity_poly.type
_entity_poly.pdbx_seq_one_letter_code
_entity_poly.pdbx_strand_id
1 'polypeptide(L)'
;MFNTVADAVKEAGANAAAIFVPPSFAADAIMESAAEGVPLIVTITEGIPAIDMLTVKAFLNKTGVRMVGPNCPGVISPGKCKIGIMPGFIHQEGRVGVISRSGTLTYEAVKQLSDLGIGQSTCIGIGGDPVIGTTHLDALKLFAEDDDTDAVVLIGEIGGTAEEEAAAYIKKHFNKPVVAFIAGRTAPPGRRMGHAGAIIAGGQGTAAEKMAKLEEAGASVCQSPAEIGVRIQALLQKVKRPSAQKKTSTVKTSAKAKTKSPVARGPRSARRSGE
;
A
#
# COMPACT_ATOMS: atom_id res chain seq x y z
N MET A 1 -1.05 12.61 32.30
CA MET A 1 -1.58 13.76 31.56
C MET A 1 -0.62 14.91 31.83
N PHE A 2 -0.18 15.59 30.78
CA PHE A 2 0.80 16.68 30.87
C PHE A 2 0.15 17.96 30.35
N ASN A 3 0.68 19.11 30.76
CA ASN A 3 0.19 20.41 30.27
C ASN A 3 0.87 20.84 28.96
N THR A 4 2.09 20.34 28.70
CA THR A 4 2.88 20.69 27.52
C THR A 4 3.46 19.44 26.85
N VAL A 5 3.79 19.53 25.55
CA VAL A 5 4.49 18.45 24.87
C VAL A 5 5.91 18.27 25.43
N ALA A 6 6.57 19.36 25.84
CA ALA A 6 7.90 19.33 26.43
C ALA A 6 7.97 18.42 27.66
N ASP A 7 6.99 18.54 28.57
CA ASP A 7 6.90 17.69 29.75
C ASP A 7 6.64 16.22 29.36
N ALA A 8 5.77 15.97 28.38
CA ALA A 8 5.49 14.63 27.90
C ALA A 8 6.72 13.94 27.28
N VAL A 9 7.52 14.68 26.50
CA VAL A 9 8.77 14.18 25.92
C VAL A 9 9.79 13.92 27.02
N LYS A 10 10.00 14.88 27.93
CA LYS A 10 11.00 14.80 28.99
C LYS A 10 10.71 13.69 30.00
N GLU A 11 9.47 13.56 30.45
CA GLU A 11 9.10 12.67 31.55
C GLU A 11 8.68 11.27 31.07
N ALA A 12 8.02 11.18 29.92
CA ALA A 12 7.51 9.89 29.40
C ALA A 12 8.30 9.35 28.19
N GLY A 13 9.28 10.09 27.68
CA GLY A 13 10.04 9.68 26.50
C GLY A 13 9.19 9.57 25.24
N ALA A 14 8.14 10.39 25.13
CA ALA A 14 7.22 10.35 24.00
C ALA A 14 7.96 10.56 22.67
N ASN A 15 7.77 9.63 21.73
CA ASN A 15 8.43 9.63 20.42
C ASN A 15 7.44 9.67 19.24
N ALA A 16 6.15 9.80 19.53
CA ALA A 16 5.12 10.04 18.54
C ALA A 16 3.99 10.88 19.14
N ALA A 17 3.37 11.73 18.32
CA ALA A 17 2.23 12.55 18.69
C ALA A 17 1.01 12.19 17.84
N ALA A 18 -0.17 12.21 18.46
CA ALA A 18 -1.45 12.04 17.79
C ALA A 18 -2.29 13.31 18.00
N ILE A 19 -2.58 14.03 16.92
CA ILE A 19 -3.28 15.33 16.98
C ILE A 19 -4.76 15.12 16.70
N PHE A 20 -5.56 15.34 17.76
CA PHE A 20 -7.02 15.25 17.76
C PHE A 20 -7.70 16.58 18.13
N VAL A 21 -6.92 17.64 18.31
CA VAL A 21 -7.46 18.96 18.70
C VAL A 21 -8.29 19.57 17.57
N PRO A 22 -9.24 20.46 17.86
CA PRO A 22 -10.02 21.16 16.85
C PRO A 22 -9.15 21.88 15.80
N PRO A 23 -9.67 22.13 14.58
CA PRO A 23 -8.88 22.67 13.47
C PRO A 23 -8.18 23.99 13.77
N SER A 24 -8.84 24.86 14.56
CA SER A 24 -8.31 26.15 15.00
C SER A 24 -7.05 26.07 15.86
N PHE A 25 -6.75 24.89 16.43
CA PHE A 25 -5.60 24.68 17.32
C PHE A 25 -4.59 23.67 16.76
N ALA A 26 -4.94 23.01 15.65
CA ALA A 26 -4.16 21.87 15.16
C ALA A 26 -2.80 22.29 14.60
N ALA A 27 -2.72 23.44 13.93
CA ALA A 27 -1.44 23.94 13.40
C ALA A 27 -0.42 24.19 14.52
N ASP A 28 -0.83 24.86 15.59
CA ASP A 28 0.02 25.12 16.75
C ASP A 28 0.43 23.82 17.45
N ALA A 29 -0.50 22.89 17.65
CA ALA A 29 -0.20 21.60 18.28
C ALA A 29 0.81 20.76 17.47
N ILE A 30 0.74 20.81 16.13
CA ILE A 30 1.72 20.15 15.25
C ILE A 30 3.08 20.82 15.40
N MET A 31 3.14 22.16 15.37
CA MET A 31 4.40 22.89 15.48
C MET A 31 5.03 22.75 16.87
N GLU A 32 4.25 22.75 17.96
CA GLU A 32 4.70 22.44 19.31
C GLU A 32 5.34 21.05 19.36
N SER A 33 4.62 20.04 18.84
CA SER A 33 5.14 18.66 18.80
C SER A 33 6.45 18.56 18.02
N ALA A 34 6.56 19.26 16.89
CA ALA A 34 7.77 19.27 16.09
C ALA A 34 8.92 20.06 16.74
N ALA A 35 8.63 21.14 17.47
CA ALA A 35 9.61 21.93 18.21
C ALA A 35 10.27 21.13 19.33
N GLU A 36 9.49 20.27 20.00
CA GLU A 36 9.97 19.37 21.05
C GLU A 36 10.63 18.09 20.51
N GLY A 37 10.89 18.03 19.19
CA GLY A 37 11.65 16.96 18.58
C GLY A 37 10.91 15.62 18.47
N VAL A 38 9.58 15.60 18.55
CA VAL A 38 8.79 14.38 18.33
C VAL A 38 8.93 13.95 16.86
N PRO A 39 9.54 12.80 16.56
CA PRO A 39 9.93 12.46 15.18
C PRO A 39 8.75 12.08 14.27
N LEU A 40 7.64 11.63 14.83
CA LEU A 40 6.41 11.27 14.10
C LEU A 40 5.19 11.99 14.68
N ILE A 41 4.48 12.73 13.84
CA ILE A 41 3.21 13.38 14.18
C ILE A 41 2.12 12.81 13.28
N VAL A 42 1.01 12.36 13.85
CA VAL A 42 -0.15 11.85 13.12
C VAL A 42 -1.33 12.77 13.36
N THR A 43 -1.73 13.51 12.34
CA THR A 43 -2.77 14.54 12.44
C THR A 43 -4.09 14.02 11.88
N ILE A 44 -5.04 13.75 12.77
CA ILE A 44 -6.35 13.20 12.41
C ILE A 44 -7.32 14.29 11.98
N THR A 45 -7.23 15.44 12.63
CA THR A 45 -8.12 16.59 12.45
C THR A 45 -8.30 16.97 10.99
N GLU A 46 -9.55 17.10 10.55
CA GLU A 46 -9.96 17.59 9.23
C GLU A 46 -10.33 19.07 9.28
N GLY A 47 -10.14 19.80 8.19
CA GLY A 47 -10.62 21.19 8.06
C GLY A 47 -9.67 22.24 8.62
N ILE A 48 -8.39 21.89 8.77
CA ILE A 48 -7.34 22.88 9.10
C ILE A 48 -7.19 23.82 7.90
N PRO A 49 -7.20 25.16 8.10
CA PRO A 49 -7.02 26.09 7.00
C PRO A 49 -5.73 25.81 6.22
N ALA A 50 -5.81 25.81 4.89
CA ALA A 50 -4.66 25.49 4.04
C ALA A 50 -3.48 26.44 4.27
N ILE A 51 -3.75 27.72 4.59
CA ILE A 51 -2.71 28.71 4.91
C ILE A 51 -1.94 28.35 6.18
N ASP A 52 -2.62 27.80 7.19
CA ASP A 52 -1.97 27.34 8.41
C ASP A 52 -1.13 26.09 8.12
N MET A 53 -1.65 25.18 7.30
CA MET A 53 -0.91 24.00 6.86
C MET A 53 0.32 24.34 6.01
N LEU A 54 0.32 25.44 5.26
CA LEU A 54 1.54 25.93 4.58
C LEU A 54 2.60 26.36 5.59
N THR A 55 2.21 27.06 6.66
CA THR A 55 3.11 27.43 7.76
C THR A 55 3.67 26.19 8.45
N VAL A 56 2.80 25.22 8.77
CA VAL A 56 3.19 23.93 9.34
C VAL A 56 4.19 23.21 8.43
N LYS A 57 3.91 23.12 7.12
CA LYS A 57 4.79 22.44 6.16
C LYS A 57 6.17 23.10 6.11
N ALA A 58 6.22 24.43 6.09
CA ALA A 58 7.48 25.17 6.12
C ALA A 58 8.27 24.95 7.41
N PHE A 59 7.58 24.82 8.55
CA PHE A 59 8.19 24.50 9.83
C PHE A 59 8.76 23.08 9.86
N LEU A 60 7.97 22.08 9.46
CA LEU A 60 8.39 20.67 9.41
C LEU A 60 9.60 20.44 8.48
N ASN A 61 9.67 21.15 7.35
CA ASN A 61 10.82 21.08 6.45
C ASN A 61 12.13 21.56 7.09
N LYS A 62 12.06 22.44 8.10
CA LYS A 62 13.24 22.91 8.84
C LYS A 62 13.66 21.94 9.95
N THR A 63 12.71 21.21 10.55
CA THR A 63 12.98 20.28 11.66
C THR A 63 13.30 18.86 11.19
N GLY A 64 12.85 18.48 9.99
CA GLY A 64 12.98 17.11 9.48
C GLY A 64 11.98 16.13 10.11
N VAL A 65 11.03 16.61 10.92
CA VAL A 65 9.99 15.81 11.55
C VAL A 65 9.00 15.29 10.50
N ARG A 66 8.61 14.02 10.62
CA ARG A 66 7.60 13.42 9.74
C ARG A 66 6.21 13.66 10.28
N MET A 67 5.31 14.13 9.41
CA MET A 67 3.88 14.21 9.70
C MET A 67 3.08 13.32 8.75
N VAL A 68 2.04 12.65 9.26
CA VAL A 68 1.00 11.95 8.48
C VAL A 68 -0.32 12.70 8.66
N GLY A 69 -1.05 12.95 7.58
CA GLY A 69 -2.23 13.83 7.59
C GLY A 69 -1.92 15.27 7.12
N PRO A 70 -2.81 16.25 7.39
CA PRO A 70 -4.01 16.16 8.22
C PRO A 70 -5.17 15.44 7.51
N ASN A 71 -6.37 15.46 8.09
CA ASN A 71 -7.57 14.84 7.52
C ASN A 71 -7.33 13.37 7.14
N CYS A 72 -6.86 12.58 8.11
CA CYS A 72 -6.44 11.21 7.84
C CYS A 72 -6.93 10.24 8.93
N PRO A 73 -7.07 8.94 8.61
CA PRO A 73 -7.41 7.94 9.60
C PRO A 73 -6.21 7.53 10.49
N GLY A 74 -5.00 7.97 10.13
CA GLY A 74 -3.75 7.73 10.84
C GLY A 74 -2.88 6.61 10.25
N VAL A 75 -2.14 5.90 11.11
CA VAL A 75 -1.22 4.81 10.76
C VAL A 75 -1.48 3.58 11.63
N ILE A 76 -1.40 2.39 11.02
CA ILE A 76 -1.44 1.12 11.75
C ILE A 76 -0.44 0.13 11.17
N SER A 77 0.42 -0.40 12.02
CA SER A 77 1.22 -1.59 11.75
C SER A 77 0.60 -2.71 12.60
N PRO A 78 -0.15 -3.64 11.99
CA PRO A 78 -0.89 -4.66 12.74
C PRO A 78 0.03 -5.44 13.69
N GLY A 79 -0.49 -5.79 14.87
CA GLY A 79 0.27 -6.46 15.94
C GLY A 79 1.38 -5.63 16.61
N LYS A 80 1.72 -4.45 16.06
CA LYS A 80 2.73 -3.54 16.60
C LYS A 80 2.12 -2.30 17.25
N CYS A 81 1.54 -1.40 16.45
CA CYS A 81 1.04 -0.11 16.94
C CYS A 81 -0.05 0.46 16.03
N LYS A 82 -0.95 1.25 16.61
CA LYS A 82 -1.99 2.02 15.92
C LYS A 82 -2.04 3.43 16.47
N ILE A 83 -1.88 4.43 15.61
CA ILE A 83 -2.11 5.83 15.92
C ILE A 83 -3.21 6.34 14.99
N GLY A 84 -4.36 6.72 15.56
CA GLY A 84 -5.51 7.23 14.82
C GLY A 84 -6.77 6.39 14.97
N ILE A 85 -7.69 6.57 14.03
CA ILE A 85 -9.10 6.13 14.12
C ILE A 85 -9.42 4.90 13.28
N MET A 86 -8.41 4.25 12.69
CA MET A 86 -8.63 3.00 11.96
C MET A 86 -9.20 1.90 12.88
N PRO A 87 -10.15 1.08 12.39
CA PRO A 87 -10.64 -0.07 13.11
C PRO A 87 -9.57 -1.17 13.15
N GLY A 88 -8.98 -1.43 14.32
CA GLY A 88 -7.88 -2.39 14.44
C GLY A 88 -8.27 -3.84 14.10
N PHE A 89 -9.51 -4.24 14.38
CA PHE A 89 -9.97 -5.62 14.26
C PHE A 89 -10.11 -6.14 12.82
N ILE A 90 -10.10 -5.27 11.81
CA ILE A 90 -10.10 -5.69 10.39
C ILE A 90 -8.69 -5.91 9.83
N HIS A 91 -7.66 -5.50 10.59
CA HIS A 91 -6.27 -5.60 10.18
C HIS A 91 -5.65 -6.91 10.67
N GLN A 92 -4.76 -7.46 9.87
CA GLN A 92 -4.02 -8.69 10.18
C GLN A 92 -2.54 -8.48 9.87
N GLU A 93 -1.63 -9.01 10.70
CA GLU A 93 -0.19 -8.98 10.39
C GLU A 93 0.10 -9.70 9.06
N GLY A 94 0.89 -9.04 8.21
CA GLY A 94 1.38 -9.63 6.97
C GLY A 94 2.36 -8.70 6.25
N ARG A 95 2.41 -8.80 4.92
CA ARG A 95 3.52 -8.26 4.12
C ARG A 95 3.07 -7.34 2.99
N VAL A 96 1.85 -6.80 3.09
CA VAL A 96 1.31 -5.84 2.11
C VAL A 96 1.20 -4.45 2.73
N GLY A 97 1.91 -3.49 2.15
CA GLY A 97 1.77 -2.08 2.51
C GLY A 97 0.50 -1.49 1.90
N VAL A 98 -0.16 -0.58 2.62
CA VAL A 98 -1.34 0.15 2.10
C VAL A 98 -1.13 1.65 2.30
N ILE A 99 -1.24 2.43 1.22
CA ILE A 99 -1.23 3.91 1.27
C ILE A 99 -2.49 4.48 0.64
N SER A 100 -3.13 5.42 1.32
CA SER A 100 -4.42 5.95 0.87
C SER A 100 -4.68 7.38 1.31
N ARG A 101 -5.30 8.18 0.44
CA ARG A 101 -5.89 9.48 0.82
C ARG A 101 -7.18 9.33 1.62
N SER A 102 -7.95 8.28 1.37
CA SER A 102 -9.30 8.08 1.92
C SER A 102 -9.30 7.06 3.07
N GLY A 103 -9.91 7.43 4.20
CA GLY A 103 -10.09 6.54 5.34
C GLY A 103 -10.91 5.29 5.00
N THR A 104 -12.15 5.45 4.57
CA THR A 104 -13.06 4.32 4.33
C THR A 104 -12.62 3.41 3.19
N LEU A 105 -12.01 3.95 2.12
CA LEU A 105 -11.42 3.10 1.07
C LEU A 105 -10.19 2.33 1.56
N THR A 106 -9.45 2.86 2.54
CA THR A 106 -8.40 2.08 3.22
C THR A 106 -9.01 0.86 3.90
N TYR A 107 -10.14 1.04 4.60
CA TYR A 107 -10.79 -0.03 5.35
C TYR A 107 -11.33 -1.11 4.41
N GLU A 108 -11.90 -0.69 3.29
CA GLU A 108 -12.37 -1.59 2.24
C GLU A 108 -11.23 -2.44 1.66
N ALA A 109 -10.11 -1.81 1.28
CA ALA A 109 -8.96 -2.52 0.76
C ALA A 109 -8.36 -3.48 1.80
N VAL A 110 -8.19 -3.03 3.04
CA VAL A 110 -7.72 -3.86 4.16
C VAL A 110 -8.64 -5.05 4.37
N LYS A 111 -9.96 -4.83 4.38
CA LYS A 111 -10.92 -5.92 4.58
C LYS A 111 -10.84 -6.95 3.46
N GLN A 112 -10.79 -6.52 2.19
CA GLN A 112 -10.63 -7.44 1.07
C GLN A 112 -9.34 -8.28 1.18
N LEU A 113 -8.24 -7.67 1.62
CA LEU A 113 -6.98 -8.37 1.82
C LEU A 113 -7.08 -9.38 2.97
N SER A 114 -7.58 -8.96 4.13
CA SER A 114 -7.72 -9.82 5.31
C SER A 114 -8.68 -10.99 5.07
N ASP A 115 -9.80 -10.77 4.37
CA ASP A 115 -10.75 -11.84 4.00
C ASP A 115 -10.09 -12.89 3.09
N LEU A 116 -9.06 -12.52 2.33
CA LEU A 116 -8.25 -13.42 1.50
C LEU A 116 -7.04 -14.02 2.24
N GLY A 117 -6.91 -13.77 3.55
CA GLY A 117 -5.78 -14.19 4.37
C GLY A 117 -4.48 -13.45 4.07
N ILE A 118 -4.57 -12.25 3.47
CA ILE A 118 -3.43 -11.40 3.11
C ILE A 118 -3.32 -10.28 4.15
N GLY A 119 -2.43 -10.45 5.12
CA GLY A 119 -2.18 -9.42 6.13
C GLY A 119 -1.36 -8.23 5.61
N GLN A 120 -1.42 -7.14 6.35
CA GLN A 120 -0.76 -5.88 6.05
C GLN A 120 0.51 -5.69 6.89
N SER A 121 1.54 -5.10 6.29
CA SER A 121 2.76 -4.71 7.00
C SER A 121 2.52 -3.40 7.77
N THR A 122 2.11 -2.36 7.03
CA THR A 122 1.66 -1.07 7.57
C THR A 122 0.63 -0.46 6.64
N CYS A 123 -0.43 0.13 7.20
CA CYS A 123 -1.40 0.95 6.50
C CYS A 123 -1.21 2.43 6.90
N ILE A 124 -1.09 3.31 5.90
CA ILE A 124 -0.84 4.74 6.06
C ILE A 124 -1.97 5.50 5.36
N GLY A 125 -2.85 6.09 6.14
CA GLY A 125 -3.77 7.10 5.64
C GLY A 125 -3.06 8.44 5.57
N ILE A 126 -2.69 8.90 4.37
CA ILE A 126 -1.88 10.11 4.19
C ILE A 126 -2.68 11.41 4.29
N GLY A 127 -3.99 11.33 4.07
CA GLY A 127 -4.93 12.41 4.25
C GLY A 127 -5.54 12.97 2.95
N GLY A 128 -6.74 13.55 3.10
CA GLY A 128 -7.55 14.09 1.99
C GLY A 128 -7.27 15.55 1.64
N ASP A 129 -6.59 16.28 2.51
CA ASP A 129 -6.37 17.73 2.37
C ASP A 129 -5.38 18.08 1.23
N PRO A 130 -5.41 19.33 0.72
CA PRO A 130 -4.51 19.76 -0.36
C PRO A 130 -3.05 19.92 0.10
N VAL A 131 -2.82 20.22 1.38
CA VAL A 131 -1.48 20.37 1.96
C VAL A 131 -1.32 19.32 3.07
N ILE A 132 -0.54 18.27 2.77
CA ILE A 132 -0.29 17.15 3.68
C ILE A 132 1.19 17.02 4.03
N GLY A 133 1.47 16.23 5.07
CA GLY A 133 2.82 15.86 5.50
C GLY A 133 3.44 14.83 4.56
N THR A 134 3.16 13.56 4.83
CA THR A 134 3.65 12.39 4.07
C THR A 134 2.81 12.23 2.81
N THR A 135 3.47 12.18 1.65
CA THR A 135 2.83 11.95 0.35
C THR A 135 2.83 10.47 -0.04
N HIS A 136 2.16 10.10 -1.14
CA HIS A 136 2.30 8.77 -1.73
C HIS A 136 3.76 8.43 -2.06
N LEU A 137 4.51 9.40 -2.61
CA LEU A 137 5.93 9.23 -2.92
C LEU A 137 6.75 8.92 -1.65
N ASP A 138 6.52 9.68 -0.58
CA ASP A 138 7.26 9.49 0.68
C ASP A 138 6.95 8.12 1.29
N ALA A 139 5.69 7.69 1.23
CA ALA A 139 5.30 6.38 1.74
C ALA A 139 5.80 5.22 0.87
N LEU A 140 5.87 5.40 -0.46
CA LEU A 140 6.50 4.43 -1.35
C LEU A 140 8.00 4.28 -1.05
N LYS A 141 8.72 5.37 -0.77
CA LYS A 141 10.13 5.28 -0.35
C LYS A 141 10.29 4.44 0.93
N LEU A 142 9.43 4.68 1.92
CA LEU A 142 9.42 3.86 3.14
C LEU A 142 9.16 2.38 2.84
N PHE A 143 8.17 2.07 2.02
CA PHE A 143 7.91 0.68 1.64
C PHE A 143 8.99 0.08 0.75
N ALA A 144 9.76 0.87 0.01
CA ALA A 144 10.87 0.37 -0.78
C ALA A 144 11.97 -0.19 0.13
N GLU A 145 12.24 0.52 1.22
CA GLU A 145 13.26 0.22 2.23
C GLU A 145 12.80 -0.82 3.27
N ASP A 146 11.49 -1.07 3.39
CA ASP A 146 10.93 -2.01 4.37
C ASP A 146 10.97 -3.47 3.88
N ASP A 147 11.94 -4.25 4.35
CA ASP A 147 12.07 -5.69 4.06
C ASP A 147 10.86 -6.52 4.52
N ASP A 148 9.97 -6.00 5.38
CA ASP A 148 8.72 -6.67 5.77
C ASP A 148 7.56 -6.42 4.80
N THR A 149 7.76 -5.59 3.77
CA THR A 149 6.77 -5.32 2.73
C THR A 149 7.17 -5.97 1.40
N ASP A 150 6.30 -6.85 0.88
CA ASP A 150 6.49 -7.56 -0.39
C ASP A 150 5.71 -6.91 -1.55
N ALA A 151 4.61 -6.22 -1.28
CA ALA A 151 3.77 -5.55 -2.27
C ALA A 151 3.04 -4.34 -1.64
N VAL A 152 2.59 -3.40 -2.47
CA VAL A 152 1.90 -2.18 -2.01
C VAL A 152 0.56 -1.98 -2.72
N VAL A 153 -0.45 -1.61 -1.96
CA VAL A 153 -1.70 -1.02 -2.45
C VAL A 153 -1.59 0.49 -2.38
N LEU A 154 -1.83 1.17 -3.51
CA LEU A 154 -1.87 2.62 -3.64
C LEU A 154 -3.29 3.09 -3.97
N ILE A 155 -3.91 3.83 -3.06
CA ILE A 155 -5.23 4.42 -3.25
C ILE A 155 -5.07 5.93 -3.39
N GLY A 156 -5.32 6.42 -4.59
CA GLY A 156 -5.32 7.84 -4.93
C GLY A 156 -6.73 8.37 -5.19
N GLU A 157 -6.77 9.65 -5.53
CA GLU A 157 -8.00 10.37 -5.89
C GLU A 157 -7.71 11.38 -7.01
N ILE A 158 -8.75 11.93 -7.62
CA ILE A 158 -8.61 13.11 -8.51
C ILE A 158 -7.99 14.31 -7.81
N GLY A 159 -7.38 15.22 -8.60
CA GLY A 159 -6.83 16.50 -8.13
C GLY A 159 -5.35 16.44 -7.74
N GLY A 160 -4.58 17.46 -8.09
CA GLY A 160 -3.12 17.48 -7.90
C GLY A 160 -2.37 16.44 -8.75
N THR A 161 -1.06 16.30 -8.49
CA THR A 161 -0.10 15.49 -9.29
C THR A 161 0.60 14.38 -8.49
N ALA A 162 0.16 14.12 -7.25
CA ALA A 162 0.87 13.26 -6.31
C ALA A 162 1.01 11.81 -6.82
N GLU A 163 -0.01 11.30 -7.49
CA GLU A 163 -0.03 9.95 -8.05
C GLU A 163 0.85 9.83 -9.31
N GLU A 164 0.97 10.90 -10.11
CA GLU A 164 1.88 10.98 -11.24
C GLU A 164 3.35 11.03 -10.79
N GLU A 165 3.64 11.77 -9.71
CA GLU A 165 4.96 11.79 -9.07
C GLU A 165 5.30 10.40 -8.48
N ALA A 166 4.33 9.75 -7.84
CA ALA A 166 4.45 8.38 -7.38
C ALA A 166 4.74 7.42 -8.54
N ALA A 167 4.03 7.55 -9.66
CA ALA A 167 4.24 6.74 -10.86
C ALA A 167 5.67 6.93 -11.43
N ALA A 168 6.16 8.17 -11.48
CA ALA A 168 7.52 8.45 -11.93
C ALA A 168 8.57 7.78 -11.04
N TYR A 169 8.35 7.73 -9.73
CA TYR A 169 9.22 7.01 -8.80
C TYR A 169 9.10 5.49 -8.94
N ILE A 170 7.88 4.96 -9.07
CA ILE A 170 7.63 3.53 -9.26
C ILE A 170 8.44 3.01 -10.45
N LYS A 171 8.35 3.70 -11.58
CA LYS A 171 9.03 3.33 -12.83
C LYS A 171 10.56 3.26 -12.72
N LYS A 172 11.16 4.06 -11.85
CA LYS A 172 12.62 4.24 -11.78
C LYS A 172 13.28 3.53 -10.61
N HIS A 173 12.57 3.40 -9.49
CA HIS A 173 13.20 3.11 -8.20
C HIS A 173 12.44 2.09 -7.34
N PHE A 174 11.24 1.66 -7.73
CA PHE A 174 10.41 0.77 -6.91
C PHE A 174 10.27 -0.61 -7.54
N ASN A 175 10.81 -1.63 -6.86
CA ASN A 175 10.89 -3.00 -7.40
C ASN A 175 9.80 -3.94 -6.87
N LYS A 176 8.95 -3.48 -5.95
CA LYS A 176 7.89 -4.28 -5.36
C LYS A 176 6.60 -4.12 -6.17
N PRO A 177 5.77 -5.16 -6.35
CA PRO A 177 4.52 -5.04 -7.08
C PRO A 177 3.60 -3.99 -6.45
N VAL A 178 2.96 -3.18 -7.29
CA VAL A 178 1.99 -2.16 -6.88
C VAL A 178 0.63 -2.46 -7.51
N VAL A 179 -0.42 -2.49 -6.69
CA VAL A 179 -1.81 -2.37 -7.16
C VAL A 179 -2.27 -0.96 -6.87
N ALA A 180 -2.87 -0.28 -7.84
CA ALA A 180 -3.34 1.08 -7.65
C ALA A 180 -4.82 1.25 -7.98
N PHE A 181 -5.51 2.13 -7.26
CA PHE A 181 -6.88 2.54 -7.54
C PHE A 181 -6.99 4.07 -7.42
N ILE A 182 -7.64 4.72 -8.39
CA ILE A 182 -7.89 6.16 -8.38
C ILE A 182 -9.38 6.43 -8.26
N ALA A 183 -9.80 7.02 -7.14
CA ALA A 183 -11.18 7.43 -6.92
C ALA A 183 -11.55 8.67 -7.76
N GLY A 184 -12.85 8.87 -8.01
CA GLY A 184 -13.35 10.08 -8.70
C GLY A 184 -13.39 10.00 -10.23
N ARG A 185 -13.35 8.81 -10.82
CA ARG A 185 -13.40 8.61 -12.30
C ARG A 185 -14.60 9.26 -12.99
N THR A 186 -15.74 9.32 -12.31
CA THR A 186 -16.99 9.89 -12.82
C THR A 186 -17.23 11.31 -12.33
N ALA A 187 -16.23 11.96 -11.71
CA ALA A 187 -16.36 13.30 -11.20
C ALA A 187 -16.50 14.31 -12.35
N PRO A 188 -17.48 15.23 -12.29
CA PRO A 188 -17.60 16.28 -13.29
C PRO A 188 -16.47 17.32 -13.13
N PRO A 189 -16.02 17.96 -14.23
CA PRO A 189 -15.00 19.01 -14.16
C PRO A 189 -15.40 20.16 -13.24
N GLY A 190 -14.43 20.73 -12.51
CA GLY A 190 -14.64 21.90 -11.63
C GLY A 190 -15.44 21.63 -10.35
N ARG A 191 -15.87 20.38 -10.09
CA ARG A 191 -16.56 20.01 -8.85
C ARG A 191 -15.58 19.44 -7.84
N ARG A 192 -15.60 20.00 -6.63
CA ARG A 192 -14.94 19.41 -5.47
C ARG A 192 -15.74 18.20 -4.98
N MET A 193 -15.08 17.06 -4.88
CA MET A 193 -15.59 15.86 -4.21
C MET A 193 -15.22 15.95 -2.72
N GLY A 194 -15.90 15.21 -1.83
CA GLY A 194 -15.83 15.35 -0.35
C GLY A 194 -14.56 15.98 0.24
N HIS A 195 -13.38 15.39 -0.03
CA HIS A 195 -12.10 15.91 0.44
C HIS A 195 -11.71 17.26 -0.19
N ALA A 196 -11.08 18.13 0.61
CA ALA A 196 -10.65 19.45 0.16
C ALA A 196 -9.71 19.42 -1.07
N GLY A 197 -8.86 18.39 -1.19
CA GLY A 197 -7.95 18.21 -2.33
C GLY A 197 -8.58 17.60 -3.59
N ALA A 198 -9.81 17.08 -3.52
CA ALA A 198 -10.44 16.31 -4.59
C ALA A 198 -11.15 17.20 -5.62
N ILE A 199 -10.40 18.07 -6.30
CA ILE A 199 -10.91 18.97 -7.35
C ILE A 199 -10.04 18.89 -8.60
N ILE A 200 -10.68 18.73 -9.76
CA ILE A 200 -10.02 18.82 -11.06
C ILE A 200 -9.99 20.29 -11.46
N ALA A 201 -8.79 20.88 -11.53
CA ALA A 201 -8.57 22.27 -11.91
C ALA A 201 -7.64 22.35 -13.13
N GLY A 202 -7.92 23.26 -14.05
CA GLY A 202 -7.05 23.50 -15.22
C GLY A 202 -6.90 22.32 -16.20
N GLY A 203 -7.80 21.34 -16.14
CA GLY A 203 -7.75 20.15 -17.00
C GLY A 203 -6.71 19.10 -16.61
N GLN A 204 -6.04 19.27 -15.47
CA GLN A 204 -5.03 18.35 -14.96
C GLN A 204 -5.52 17.61 -13.70
N GLY A 205 -4.92 16.45 -13.43
CA GLY A 205 -5.24 15.63 -12.26
C GLY A 205 -6.53 14.82 -12.42
N THR A 206 -6.91 14.50 -13.67
CA THR A 206 -8.03 13.60 -13.94
C THR A 206 -7.69 12.17 -13.52
N ALA A 207 -8.70 11.38 -13.15
CA ALA A 207 -8.47 9.99 -12.78
C ALA A 207 -7.86 9.19 -13.95
N ALA A 208 -8.29 9.47 -15.18
CA ALA A 208 -7.81 8.78 -16.37
C ALA A 208 -6.31 9.01 -16.61
N GLU A 209 -5.84 10.25 -16.48
CA GLU A 209 -4.41 10.58 -16.62
C GLU A 209 -3.56 9.89 -15.55
N LYS A 210 -4.01 9.94 -14.28
CA LYS A 210 -3.33 9.29 -13.16
C LYS A 210 -3.23 7.79 -13.35
N MET A 211 -4.34 7.15 -13.73
CA MET A 211 -4.40 5.73 -14.03
C MET A 211 -3.42 5.35 -15.16
N ALA A 212 -3.42 6.11 -16.26
CA ALA A 212 -2.51 5.85 -17.38
C ALA A 212 -1.04 5.97 -16.95
N LYS A 213 -0.67 6.98 -16.16
CA LYS A 213 0.70 7.15 -15.66
C LYS A 213 1.13 6.00 -14.75
N LEU A 214 0.25 5.54 -13.88
CA LEU A 214 0.51 4.40 -12.99
C LEU A 214 0.66 3.09 -13.78
N GLU A 215 -0.18 2.86 -14.80
CA GLU A 215 -0.04 1.71 -15.71
C GLU A 215 1.29 1.76 -16.49
N GLU A 216 1.67 2.93 -17.03
CA GLU A 216 2.95 3.16 -17.71
C GLU A 216 4.17 2.96 -16.81
N ALA A 217 3.99 3.06 -15.49
CA ALA A 217 4.99 2.79 -14.47
C ALA A 217 5.06 1.32 -14.05
N GLY A 218 4.12 0.48 -14.50
CA GLY A 218 4.07 -0.95 -14.19
C GLY A 218 3.15 -1.32 -13.02
N ALA A 219 2.37 -0.38 -12.49
CA ALA A 219 1.36 -0.68 -11.48
C ALA A 219 0.16 -1.41 -12.11
N SER A 220 -0.43 -2.36 -11.37
CA SER A 220 -1.70 -2.98 -11.76
C SER A 220 -2.86 -2.08 -11.33
N VAL A 221 -3.43 -1.34 -12.27
CA VAL A 221 -4.48 -0.36 -11.96
C VAL A 221 -5.87 -0.99 -11.98
N CYS A 222 -6.57 -0.92 -10.85
CA CYS A 222 -7.94 -1.37 -10.66
C CYS A 222 -8.93 -0.44 -11.35
N GLN A 223 -9.95 -1.03 -11.98
CA GLN A 223 -11.07 -0.28 -12.53
C GLN A 223 -12.16 -0.07 -11.46
N SER A 224 -12.34 -1.06 -10.58
CA SER A 224 -13.25 -1.04 -9.44
C SER A 224 -12.48 -1.18 -8.13
N PRO A 225 -12.87 -0.48 -7.05
CA PRO A 225 -12.27 -0.69 -5.73
C PRO A 225 -12.47 -2.12 -5.21
N ALA A 226 -13.49 -2.85 -5.71
CA ALA A 226 -13.75 -4.25 -5.35
C ALA A 226 -12.69 -5.25 -5.86
N GLU A 227 -11.78 -4.80 -6.75
CA GLU A 227 -10.76 -5.66 -7.36
C GLU A 227 -9.43 -5.65 -6.60
N ILE A 228 -9.25 -4.78 -5.61
CA ILE A 228 -7.95 -4.52 -4.98
C ILE A 228 -7.36 -5.81 -4.38
N GLY A 229 -8.14 -6.52 -3.55
CA GLY A 229 -7.66 -7.72 -2.85
C GLY A 229 -7.26 -8.84 -3.82
N VAL A 230 -8.13 -9.14 -4.78
CA VAL A 230 -7.89 -10.23 -5.75
C VAL A 230 -6.70 -9.92 -6.68
N ARG A 231 -6.46 -8.64 -7.01
CA ARG A 231 -5.28 -8.26 -7.81
C ARG A 231 -3.98 -8.39 -7.04
N ILE A 232 -3.96 -8.00 -5.76
CA ILE A 232 -2.79 -8.25 -4.89
C ILE A 232 -2.51 -9.74 -4.80
N GLN A 233 -3.53 -10.56 -4.55
CA GLN A 233 -3.39 -12.02 -4.49
C GLN A 233 -2.74 -12.58 -5.76
N ALA A 234 -3.22 -12.16 -6.94
CA ALA A 234 -2.68 -12.60 -8.23
C ALA A 234 -1.21 -12.18 -8.44
N LEU A 235 -0.82 -10.97 -8.01
CA LEU A 235 0.58 -10.52 -8.10
C LEU A 235 1.50 -11.31 -7.18
N LEU A 236 1.09 -11.54 -5.92
CA LEU A 236 1.88 -12.32 -4.96
C LEU A 236 2.10 -13.77 -5.43
N GLN A 237 1.12 -14.38 -6.09
CA GLN A 237 1.26 -15.71 -6.69
C GLN A 237 2.27 -15.75 -7.85
N LYS A 238 2.36 -14.68 -8.65
CA LYS A 238 3.35 -14.55 -9.72
C LYS A 238 4.76 -14.38 -9.17
N VAL A 239 4.93 -13.58 -8.11
CA VAL A 239 6.24 -13.36 -7.45
C VAL A 239 6.74 -14.64 -6.76
N LYS A 240 5.85 -15.43 -6.14
CA LYS A 240 6.20 -16.75 -5.57
C LYS A 240 6.58 -17.80 -6.63
N ARG A 241 6.35 -17.53 -7.92
CA ARG A 241 6.75 -18.40 -9.04
C ARG A 241 7.87 -17.80 -9.90
N PRO A 242 9.15 -17.79 -9.47
CA PRO A 242 10.28 -17.70 -10.40
C PRO A 242 10.94 -19.08 -10.59
N SER A 243 10.97 -19.56 -11.84
CA SER A 243 11.74 -20.71 -12.38
C SER A 243 11.28 -22.15 -12.09
N ALA A 244 10.10 -22.53 -12.60
CA ALA A 244 9.83 -23.93 -12.97
C ALA A 244 9.86 -24.10 -14.50
N GLN A 245 10.92 -23.64 -15.17
CA GLN A 245 11.29 -24.17 -16.48
C GLN A 245 12.20 -25.37 -16.26
N LYS A 246 11.61 -26.53 -15.97
CA LYS A 246 12.28 -27.81 -16.23
C LYS A 246 12.42 -27.92 -17.75
N LYS A 247 13.63 -27.71 -18.27
CA LYS A 247 14.04 -28.25 -19.56
C LYS A 247 13.96 -29.78 -19.47
N THR A 248 12.85 -30.38 -19.90
CA THR A 248 12.86 -31.79 -20.26
C THR A 248 13.50 -31.90 -21.63
N SER A 249 14.77 -32.32 -21.60
CA SER A 249 15.55 -32.76 -22.74
C SER A 249 14.77 -33.78 -23.58
N THR A 250 14.65 -33.50 -24.86
CA THR A 250 14.23 -34.44 -25.90
C THR A 250 15.20 -35.61 -25.94
N VAL A 251 14.80 -36.74 -25.36
CA VAL A 251 15.44 -38.03 -25.64
C VAL A 251 14.99 -38.45 -27.04
N LYS A 252 15.89 -38.29 -28.03
CA LYS A 252 15.78 -38.98 -29.32
C LYS A 252 16.09 -40.46 -29.08
N THR A 253 15.07 -41.31 -29.07
CA THR A 253 15.25 -42.73 -29.37
C THR A 253 14.88 -42.98 -30.82
N SER A 254 15.90 -43.29 -31.60
CA SER A 254 15.83 -43.71 -33.00
C SER A 254 15.08 -45.03 -33.13
N ALA A 255 14.16 -45.07 -34.10
CA ALA A 255 13.53 -46.29 -34.56
C ALA A 255 14.56 -47.16 -35.30
N LYS A 256 14.61 -48.45 -34.97
CA LYS A 256 15.12 -49.50 -35.86
C LYS A 256 14.10 -50.63 -35.95
N ALA A 257 13.83 -51.04 -37.18
CA ALA A 257 12.75 -51.93 -37.56
C ALA A 257 13.24 -53.37 -37.82
N LYS A 258 12.34 -54.32 -37.53
CA LYS A 258 12.13 -55.67 -38.13
C LYS A 258 13.19 -56.77 -37.92
N THR A 259 12.74 -57.93 -37.38
CA THR A 259 12.50 -59.17 -38.15
C THR A 259 11.67 -60.24 -37.38
N LYS A 260 11.12 -61.19 -38.16
CA LYS A 260 9.99 -62.13 -37.98
C LYS A 260 10.24 -63.37 -37.09
N SER A 261 9.19 -63.80 -36.34
CA SER A 261 8.48 -65.13 -36.25
C SER A 261 9.26 -66.47 -36.12
N PRO A 262 8.62 -67.63 -35.73
CA PRO A 262 7.57 -67.88 -34.71
C PRO A 262 7.69 -69.25 -33.92
N VAL A 263 6.76 -69.47 -32.96
CA VAL A 263 6.19 -70.74 -32.39
C VAL A 263 7.10 -71.82 -31.74
N ALA A 264 6.79 -72.21 -30.49
CA ALA A 264 6.67 -73.62 -30.04
C ALA A 264 5.93 -73.77 -28.68
N ARG A 265 5.14 -74.83 -28.54
CA ARG A 265 4.20 -75.17 -27.45
C ARG A 265 4.83 -76.03 -26.32
N GLY A 266 4.52 -75.70 -25.06
CA GLY A 266 4.29 -76.59 -23.87
C GLY A 266 5.39 -77.55 -23.37
N PRO A 267 5.18 -78.34 -22.27
CA PRO A 267 4.23 -78.22 -21.15
C PRO A 267 4.83 -78.49 -19.72
N ARG A 268 4.01 -78.23 -18.68
CA ARG A 268 3.81 -78.99 -17.42
C ARG A 268 4.75 -78.94 -16.18
N SER A 269 4.05 -79.09 -15.03
CA SER A 269 4.40 -79.53 -13.66
C SER A 269 4.95 -78.44 -12.72
N ALA A 270 4.30 -78.04 -11.62
CA ALA A 270 3.71 -78.71 -10.44
C ALA A 270 4.74 -78.98 -9.33
N ARG A 271 4.61 -78.26 -8.19
CA ARG A 271 4.74 -78.69 -6.77
C ARG A 271 5.00 -77.46 -5.86
N ARG A 272 4.10 -77.20 -4.89
CA ARG A 272 4.19 -77.50 -3.43
C ARG A 272 5.15 -76.53 -2.70
N SER A 273 4.62 -75.58 -1.91
CA SER A 273 4.25 -75.66 -0.48
C SER A 273 5.44 -75.47 0.47
N GLY A 274 5.34 -74.52 1.40
CA GLY A 274 6.13 -74.51 2.63
C GLY A 274 6.52 -73.12 3.12
N GLU A 275 5.81 -72.71 4.18
CA GLU A 275 6.10 -71.67 5.20
C GLU A 275 6.14 -70.18 4.81
#